data_AF-D7GGM9-F1
#
_entry.id   AF-D7GGM9-F1
#
_cell.length_a   1.000
_cell.length_b   1.000
_cell.length_c   1.000
_cell.angle_alpha   90.00
_cell.angle_beta   90.00
_cell.angle_gamma   90.00
#
_symmetry.space_group_name_H-M   'P 1'
#
loop_
_entity.id
_entity.type
_entity.pdbx_description
1 polymer ?
#
loop_
_entity_poly.entity_id
_entity_poly.type
_entity_poly.pdbx_seq_one_letter_code
_entity_poly.pdbx_strand_id
1 'polypeptide(L)'
;MSDTFSFWWANLPQMLGGLVVSLELTGLALVIGMPFGLLLAIGMGSRLAPLRWLCIGVVEVGRGVPALVMLYVVYFGLPAIHWSPTAMVCAVIALAFTTGGYTGEYIRGGLVSVGEGTWEAGLALAMPTADVLRFVVVPQGMRVAIPSLMGLAIQIFQATSLAYSITVSELTAQAYSISSSSFRALEIFGLAGIIYAIITIPATWVANRVERRLSLRE
;
A
#
# COMPACT_ATOMS: atom_id res chain seq x y z
N MET A 1 14.48 32.25 12.73
CA MET A 1 13.31 31.40 13.05
C MET A 1 11.99 32.03 12.62
N SER A 2 11.78 33.35 12.79
CA SER A 2 10.63 34.08 12.23
C SER A 2 10.47 33.90 10.72
N ASP A 3 11.58 33.91 9.98
CA ASP A 3 11.59 33.85 8.51
C ASP A 3 11.28 32.46 7.93
N THR A 4 11.48 31.40 8.73
CA THR A 4 11.12 30.02 8.35
C THR A 4 9.64 29.80 8.56
N PHE A 5 9.09 30.26 9.67
CA PHE A 5 7.66 30.10 9.94
C PHE A 5 6.80 30.90 8.96
N SER A 6 7.19 32.15 8.64
CA SER A 6 6.51 32.94 7.62
C SER A 6 6.60 32.31 6.23
N PHE A 7 7.75 31.72 5.89
CA PHE A 7 7.94 30.97 4.65
C PHE A 7 7.06 29.71 4.57
N TRP A 8 6.98 28.95 5.67
CA TRP A 8 6.09 27.80 5.78
C TRP A 8 4.64 28.21 5.61
N TRP A 9 4.19 29.25 6.32
CA TRP A 9 2.83 29.75 6.24
C TRP A 9 2.46 30.19 4.82
N ALA A 10 3.37 30.88 4.12
CA ALA A 10 3.15 31.32 2.75
C ALA A 10 3.00 30.16 1.75
N ASN A 11 3.74 29.06 1.95
CA ASN A 11 3.75 27.91 1.04
C ASN A 11 2.78 26.78 1.46
N LEU A 12 2.23 26.84 2.67
CA LEU A 12 1.35 25.81 3.22
C LEU A 12 0.14 25.50 2.31
N PRO A 13 -0.56 26.47 1.69
CA PRO A 13 -1.68 26.16 0.81
C PRO A 13 -1.28 25.31 -0.41
N GLN A 14 -0.13 25.61 -1.03
CA GLN A 14 0.40 24.84 -2.16
C GLN A 14 0.78 23.41 -1.72
N MET A 15 1.41 23.27 -0.55
CA MET A 15 1.75 21.96 0.00
C MET A 15 0.51 21.12 0.34
N LEU A 16 -0.54 21.74 0.88
CA LEU A 16 -1.82 21.07 1.13
C LEU A 16 -2.47 20.61 -0.18
N GLY A 17 -2.33 21.36 -1.27
CA GLY A 17 -2.72 20.91 -2.61
C GLY A 17 -1.98 19.63 -3.03
N GLY A 18 -0.66 19.57 -2.83
CA GLY A 18 0.13 18.36 -3.05
C GLY A 18 -0.28 17.20 -2.14
N LEU A 19 -0.60 17.46 -0.87
CA LEU A 19 -1.10 16.46 0.07
C LEU A 19 -2.42 15.82 -0.39
N VAL A 20 -3.34 16.62 -0.94
CA VAL A 20 -4.60 16.09 -1.49
C VAL A 20 -4.31 15.10 -2.62
N VAL A 21 -3.37 15.42 -3.52
CA VAL A 21 -2.94 14.52 -4.60
C VAL A 21 -2.28 13.25 -4.04
N SER A 22 -1.44 13.35 -2.99
CA SER A 22 -0.86 12.19 -2.31
C SER A 22 -1.96 11.28 -1.72
N LEU A 23 -2.98 11.86 -1.07
CA LEU A 23 -4.09 11.12 -0.49
C LEU A 23 -4.98 10.46 -1.57
N GLU A 24 -5.25 11.17 -2.67
CA GLU A 24 -5.98 10.63 -3.82
C GLU A 24 -5.25 9.44 -4.43
N LEU A 25 -3.94 9.60 -4.71
CA LEU A 25 -3.10 8.53 -5.25
C LEU A 25 -3.06 7.31 -4.31
N THR A 26 -2.95 7.55 -3.00
CA THR A 26 -3.03 6.49 -1.98
C THR A 26 -4.37 5.78 -2.04
N GLY A 27 -5.48 6.53 -2.00
CA GLY A 27 -6.82 5.97 -2.03
C GLY A 27 -7.07 5.10 -3.26
N LEU A 28 -6.72 5.58 -4.45
CA LEU A 28 -6.85 4.84 -5.70
C LEU A 28 -5.98 3.58 -5.73
N ALA A 29 -4.73 3.68 -5.30
CA ALA A 29 -3.82 2.53 -5.23
C ALA A 29 -4.34 1.44 -4.28
N LEU A 30 -4.91 1.82 -3.13
CA LEU A 30 -5.49 0.87 -2.17
C LEU A 30 -6.80 0.26 -2.66
N VAL A 31 -7.69 1.08 -3.23
CA VAL A 31 -9.00 0.64 -3.75
C VAL A 31 -8.84 -0.36 -4.89
N ILE A 32 -7.80 -0.23 -5.71
CA ILE A 32 -7.52 -1.18 -6.81
C ILE A 32 -6.64 -2.34 -6.31
N GLY A 33 -5.58 -2.02 -5.58
CA GLY A 33 -4.56 -2.97 -5.15
C GLY A 33 -5.06 -3.98 -4.12
N MET A 34 -5.89 -3.58 -3.15
CA MET A 34 -6.37 -4.52 -2.14
C MET A 34 -7.30 -5.60 -2.73
N PRO A 35 -8.32 -5.27 -3.54
CA PRO A 35 -9.11 -6.29 -4.23
C PRO A 35 -8.27 -7.15 -5.16
N PHE A 36 -7.32 -6.56 -5.89
CA PHE A 36 -6.40 -7.32 -6.74
C PHE A 36 -5.58 -8.32 -5.93
N GLY A 37 -5.02 -7.91 -4.79
CA GLY A 37 -4.29 -8.80 -3.90
C GLY A 37 -5.16 -9.89 -3.28
N LEU A 38 -6.42 -9.60 -2.93
CA LEU A 38 -7.37 -10.62 -2.49
C LEU A 38 -7.60 -11.69 -3.58
N LEU A 39 -7.77 -11.28 -4.84
CA LEU A 39 -7.91 -12.21 -5.96
C LEU A 39 -6.64 -13.06 -6.14
N LEU A 40 -5.46 -12.46 -6.00
CA LEU A 40 -4.19 -13.19 -6.03
C LEU A 40 -4.08 -14.20 -4.89
N ALA A 41 -4.47 -13.83 -3.66
CA ALA A 41 -4.48 -14.75 -2.51
C ALA A 41 -5.37 -15.97 -2.75
N ILE A 42 -6.57 -15.76 -3.30
CA ILE A 42 -7.48 -16.85 -3.69
C ILE A 42 -6.84 -17.72 -4.79
N GLY A 43 -6.23 -17.09 -5.79
CA GLY A 43 -5.57 -17.79 -6.90
C GLY A 43 -4.37 -18.64 -6.46
N MET A 44 -3.58 -18.17 -5.49
CA MET A 44 -2.48 -18.93 -4.89
C MET A 44 -2.97 -20.18 -4.13
N GLY A 45 -4.22 -20.19 -3.65
CA GLY A 45 -4.87 -21.36 -3.04
C GLY A 45 -5.47 -22.35 -4.05
N SER A 46 -5.39 -22.08 -5.36
CA SER A 46 -6.02 -22.91 -6.39
C SER A 46 -5.39 -24.31 -6.50
N ARG A 47 -6.24 -25.31 -6.79
CA ARG A 47 -5.82 -26.68 -7.14
C ARG A 47 -5.18 -26.75 -8.53
N LEU A 48 -5.47 -25.79 -9.41
CA LEU A 48 -4.91 -25.71 -10.75
C LEU A 48 -3.48 -25.16 -10.65
N ALA A 49 -2.49 -26.06 -10.78
CA ALA A 49 -1.07 -25.69 -10.64
C ALA A 49 -0.64 -24.50 -11.51
N PRO A 50 -1.04 -24.36 -12.79
CA PRO A 50 -0.66 -23.21 -13.61
C PRO A 50 -1.18 -21.88 -13.06
N LEU A 51 -2.45 -21.84 -12.64
CA LEU A 51 -3.06 -20.63 -12.06
C LEU A 51 -2.37 -20.25 -10.75
N ARG A 52 -2.10 -21.23 -9.89
CA ARG A 52 -1.40 -21.02 -8.63
C ARG A 52 -0.02 -20.40 -8.86
N TRP A 53 0.78 -20.98 -9.76
CA TRP A 53 2.12 -20.48 -10.06
C TRP A 53 2.10 -19.10 -10.73
N LEU A 54 1.12 -18.82 -11.58
CA LEU A 54 0.92 -17.49 -12.16
C LEU A 54 0.67 -16.44 -11.06
N CYS A 55 -0.26 -16.71 -10.14
CA CYS A 55 -0.55 -15.80 -9.03
C CYS A 55 0.64 -15.61 -8.10
N ILE A 56 1.37 -16.69 -7.77
CA ILE A 56 2.63 -16.60 -7.01
C ILE A 56 3.61 -15.68 -7.75
N GLY A 57 3.84 -15.91 -9.04
CA GLY A 57 4.74 -15.08 -9.84
C GLY A 57 4.36 -13.60 -9.84
N VAL A 58 3.06 -13.28 -10.01
CA VAL A 58 2.57 -11.89 -9.95
C VAL A 58 2.82 -11.27 -8.57
N VAL A 59 2.57 -12.01 -7.49
CA VAL A 59 2.85 -11.57 -6.11
C VAL A 59 4.34 -11.32 -5.90
N GLU A 60 5.20 -12.25 -6.34
CA GLU A 60 6.66 -12.13 -6.24
C GLU A 60 7.19 -10.89 -6.97
N VAL A 61 6.68 -10.60 -8.17
CA VAL A 61 7.08 -9.38 -8.90
C VAL A 61 6.57 -8.14 -8.17
N GLY A 62 5.31 -8.12 -7.73
CA GLY A 62 4.71 -6.97 -7.05
C GLY A 62 5.43 -6.56 -5.76
N ARG A 63 5.98 -7.53 -5.03
CA ARG A 63 6.76 -7.30 -3.79
C ARG A 63 8.28 -7.26 -3.99
N GLY A 64 8.78 -7.82 -5.09
CA GLY A 64 10.20 -7.97 -5.37
C GLY A 64 10.80 -6.80 -6.16
N VAL A 65 9.98 -6.10 -6.94
CA VAL A 65 10.42 -4.91 -7.70
C VAL A 65 10.27 -3.66 -6.83
N PRO A 66 11.31 -2.82 -6.66
CA PRO A 66 11.18 -1.56 -5.93
C PRO A 66 10.08 -0.67 -6.52
N ALA A 67 9.26 -0.04 -5.68
CA ALA A 67 8.13 0.78 -6.13
C ALA A 67 8.53 1.88 -7.12
N LEU A 68 9.70 2.52 -6.92
CA LEU A 68 10.24 3.51 -7.86
C LEU A 68 10.56 2.91 -9.24
N VAL A 69 11.11 1.70 -9.27
CA VAL A 69 11.39 1.00 -10.53
C VAL A 69 10.07 0.62 -11.20
N MET A 70 9.07 0.16 -10.45
CA MET A 70 7.74 -0.13 -10.98
C MET A 70 7.08 1.11 -11.59
N LEU A 71 7.21 2.28 -10.95
CA LEU A 71 6.75 3.57 -11.49
C LEU A 71 7.37 3.86 -12.86
N TYR A 72 8.69 3.69 -12.99
CA TYR A 72 9.38 3.89 -14.27
C TYR A 72 9.00 2.86 -15.33
N VAL A 73 8.88 1.59 -14.97
CA VAL A 73 8.46 0.53 -15.90
C VAL A 73 7.09 0.85 -16.47
N VAL A 74 6.13 1.28 -15.64
CA VAL A 74 4.80 1.64 -16.12
C VAL A 74 4.84 2.94 -16.93
N TYR A 75 5.46 4.00 -16.41
CA TYR A 75 5.45 5.31 -17.04
C TYR A 75 6.16 5.35 -18.40
N PHE A 76 7.32 4.69 -18.51
CA PHE A 76 8.08 4.62 -19.77
C PHE A 76 7.74 3.41 -20.63
N GLY A 77 7.24 2.32 -20.05
CA GLY A 77 6.92 1.09 -20.77
C GLY A 77 5.56 1.10 -21.46
N LEU A 78 4.52 1.71 -20.88
CA LEU A 78 3.20 1.77 -21.51
C LEU A 78 3.21 2.51 -22.87
N PRO A 79 3.91 3.65 -23.02
CA PRO A 79 4.02 4.30 -24.33
C PRO A 79 4.66 3.41 -25.42
N ALA A 80 5.53 2.47 -25.04
CA ALA A 80 6.15 1.53 -25.98
C ALA A 80 5.15 0.54 -26.59
N ILE A 81 4.00 0.33 -25.95
CA ILE A 81 2.87 -0.45 -26.47
C ILE A 81 1.73 0.44 -27.00
N HIS A 82 2.04 1.69 -27.35
CA HIS A 82 1.11 2.70 -27.87
C HIS A 82 -0.02 3.10 -26.90
N TRP A 83 0.16 2.91 -25.59
CA TRP A 83 -0.76 3.41 -24.58
C TRP A 83 -0.05 4.43 -23.70
N SER A 84 -0.44 5.70 -23.79
CA SER A 84 0.21 6.80 -23.05
C SER A 84 -0.77 7.48 -22.10
N PRO A 85 -1.12 6.84 -20.96
CA PRO A 85 -1.98 7.46 -19.97
C PRO A 85 -1.25 8.57 -19.20
N THR A 86 -1.99 9.34 -18.40
CA THR A 86 -1.41 10.43 -17.60
C THR A 86 -0.45 9.89 -16.53
N ALA A 87 0.48 10.74 -16.06
CA ALA A 87 1.40 10.40 -14.96
C ALA A 87 0.68 9.86 -13.71
N MET A 88 -0.48 10.46 -13.37
CA MET A 88 -1.33 10.01 -12.27
C MET A 88 -1.81 8.57 -12.48
N VAL A 89 -2.29 8.23 -13.68
CA VAL A 89 -2.75 6.87 -13.99
C VAL A 89 -1.58 5.87 -13.96
N CYS A 90 -0.42 6.23 -14.50
CA CYS A 90 0.79 5.40 -14.39
C CYS A 90 1.16 5.13 -12.93
N ALA A 91 1.12 6.18 -12.08
CA ALA A 91 1.40 6.06 -10.66
C ALA A 91 0.41 5.14 -9.95
N VAL A 92 -0.88 5.29 -10.24
CA VAL A 92 -1.94 4.43 -9.68
C VAL A 92 -1.72 2.98 -10.09
N ILE A 93 -1.42 2.69 -11.36
CA ILE A 93 -1.17 1.32 -11.84
C ILE A 93 0.03 0.70 -11.13
N ALA A 94 1.16 1.42 -11.07
CA ALA A 94 2.38 0.92 -10.43
C ALA A 94 2.17 0.65 -8.93
N LEU A 95 1.60 1.61 -8.20
CA LEU A 95 1.38 1.48 -6.76
C LEU A 95 0.27 0.46 -6.44
N ALA A 96 -0.78 0.35 -7.26
CA ALA A 96 -1.81 -0.67 -7.09
C ALA A 96 -1.25 -2.08 -7.31
N PHE A 97 -0.35 -2.25 -8.28
CA PHE A 97 0.31 -3.53 -8.53
C PHE A 97 1.19 -3.95 -7.34
N THR A 98 2.02 -3.02 -6.82
CA THR A 98 2.80 -3.26 -5.61
C THR A 98 1.90 -3.56 -4.41
N THR A 99 0.84 -2.78 -4.22
CA THR A 99 -0.16 -2.99 -3.16
C THR A 99 -0.80 -4.37 -3.25
N GLY A 100 -1.14 -4.83 -4.46
CA GLY A 100 -1.72 -6.14 -4.70
C GLY A 100 -0.78 -7.30 -4.36
N GLY A 101 0.51 -7.17 -4.71
CA GLY A 101 1.52 -8.15 -4.33
C GLY A 101 1.63 -8.31 -2.82
N TYR A 102 1.80 -7.20 -2.09
CA TYR A 102 1.85 -7.24 -0.62
C TYR A 102 0.53 -7.71 0.00
N THR A 103 -0.61 -7.24 -0.50
CA THR A 103 -1.92 -7.63 0.03
C THR A 103 -2.16 -9.13 -0.12
N GLY A 104 -1.84 -9.69 -1.31
CA GLY A 104 -1.99 -11.12 -1.55
C GLY A 104 -1.14 -11.97 -0.61
N GLU A 105 0.10 -11.54 -0.37
CA GLU A 105 1.01 -12.23 0.54
C GLU A 105 0.61 -12.10 2.01
N TYR A 106 0.14 -10.92 2.44
CA TYR A 106 -0.34 -10.74 3.82
C TYR A 106 -1.60 -11.55 4.12
N ILE A 107 -2.54 -11.61 3.18
CA ILE A 107 -3.73 -12.47 3.33
C ILE A 107 -3.31 -13.93 3.38
N ARG A 108 -2.45 -14.38 2.45
CA ARG A 108 -1.95 -15.77 2.43
C ARG A 108 -1.21 -16.11 3.72
N GLY A 109 -0.30 -15.25 4.18
CA GLY A 109 0.47 -15.42 5.41
C GLY A 109 -0.43 -15.53 6.64
N GLY A 110 -1.46 -14.68 6.75
CA GLY A 110 -2.43 -14.75 7.83
C GLY A 110 -3.27 -16.04 7.80
N LEU A 111 -3.67 -16.53 6.62
CA LEU A 111 -4.39 -17.81 6.53
C LEU A 111 -3.51 -19.00 6.90
N VAL A 112 -2.23 -18.98 6.51
CA VAL A 112 -1.26 -20.05 6.82
C VAL A 112 -0.83 -20.04 8.29
N SER A 113 -0.89 -18.88 8.97
CA SER A 113 -0.55 -18.81 10.40
C SER A 113 -1.56 -19.50 11.31
N VAL A 114 -2.76 -19.84 10.81
CA VAL A 114 -3.73 -20.64 11.56
C VAL A 114 -3.22 -22.08 11.64
N GLY A 115 -2.79 -22.49 12.84
CA GLY A 115 -2.11 -23.77 13.05
C GLY A 115 -2.90 -24.99 12.61
N GLU A 116 -2.18 -26.05 12.23
CA GLU A 116 -2.72 -27.32 11.71
C GLU A 116 -3.72 -27.98 12.68
N GLY A 117 -3.53 -27.83 14.00
CA GLY A 117 -4.47 -28.34 15.01
C GLY A 117 -5.89 -27.77 14.86
N THR A 118 -6.06 -26.57 14.31
CA THR A 118 -7.39 -25.98 14.03
C THR A 118 -8.09 -26.74 12.90
N TRP A 119 -7.32 -27.17 11.90
CA TRP A 119 -7.82 -28.01 10.82
C TRP A 119 -8.16 -29.41 11.32
N GLU A 120 -7.27 -30.03 12.09
CA GLU A 120 -7.47 -31.36 12.68
C GLU A 120 -8.71 -31.39 13.60
N ALA A 121 -8.88 -30.37 14.46
CA ALA A 121 -10.05 -30.26 15.34
C ALA A 121 -11.36 -30.11 14.57
N GLY A 122 -11.39 -29.29 13.52
CA GLY A 122 -12.58 -29.13 12.67
C GLY A 122 -12.96 -30.44 11.97
N LEU A 123 -11.97 -31.16 11.44
CA LEU A 123 -12.18 -32.47 10.81
C LEU A 123 -12.61 -33.54 11.81
N ALA A 124 -12.07 -33.54 13.04
CA ALA A 124 -12.48 -34.44 14.12
C ALA A 124 -13.94 -34.23 14.56
N LEU A 125 -14.46 -33.00 14.39
CA LEU A 125 -15.87 -32.67 14.59
C LEU A 125 -16.75 -32.96 13.37
N ALA A 126 -16.22 -33.67 12.36
CA ALA A 126 -16.88 -33.99 11.09
C ALA A 126 -17.35 -32.75 10.31
N MET A 127 -16.72 -31.60 10.50
CA MET A 127 -17.01 -30.40 9.70
C MET A 127 -16.49 -30.57 8.27
N PRO A 128 -17.26 -30.17 7.24
CA PRO A 128 -16.75 -30.05 5.88
C PRO A 128 -15.54 -29.11 5.82
N THR A 129 -14.53 -29.45 5.01
CA THR A 129 -13.32 -28.61 4.83
C THR A 129 -13.64 -27.17 4.43
N ALA A 130 -14.71 -26.97 3.66
CA ALA A 130 -15.20 -25.65 3.27
C ALA A 130 -15.72 -24.85 4.48
N ASP A 131 -16.35 -25.51 5.45
CA ASP A 131 -16.88 -24.87 6.65
C ASP A 131 -15.77 -24.55 7.64
N VAL A 132 -14.78 -25.44 7.80
CA VAL A 132 -13.56 -25.16 8.57
C VAL A 132 -12.84 -23.94 8.00
N LEU A 133 -12.67 -23.90 6.67
CA LEU A 133 -12.07 -22.76 5.99
C LEU A 133 -12.87 -21.47 6.22
N ARG A 134 -14.17 -21.48 5.94
CA ARG A 134 -15.02 -20.28 5.93
C ARG A 134 -15.30 -19.72 7.31
N PHE A 135 -15.56 -20.57 8.29
CA PHE A 135 -16.04 -20.16 9.61
C PHE A 135 -14.96 -20.14 10.68
N VAL A 136 -13.81 -20.80 10.44
CA VAL A 136 -12.73 -20.89 11.43
C VAL A 136 -11.46 -20.23 10.91
N VAL A 137 -10.89 -20.75 9.82
CA VAL A 137 -9.56 -20.35 9.34
C VAL A 137 -9.57 -18.94 8.75
N VAL A 138 -10.52 -18.61 7.86
CA VAL A 138 -10.60 -17.28 7.24
C VAL A 138 -10.80 -16.19 8.30
N PRO A 139 -11.77 -16.27 9.23
CA PRO A 139 -11.93 -15.26 10.26
C PRO A 139 -10.70 -15.09 11.16
N GLN A 140 -10.01 -16.18 11.51
CA GLN A 140 -8.79 -16.12 12.33
C GLN A 140 -7.62 -15.52 11.55
N GLY A 141 -7.35 -16.02 10.35
CA GLY A 141 -6.25 -15.54 9.52
C GLY A 141 -6.41 -14.09 9.08
N MET A 142 -7.64 -13.63 8.86
CA MET A 142 -7.90 -12.21 8.58
C MET A 142 -7.60 -11.31 9.78
N ARG A 143 -7.74 -11.78 11.03
CA ARG A 143 -7.32 -11.00 12.22
C ARG A 143 -5.81 -10.78 12.24
N VAL A 144 -5.04 -11.72 11.71
CA VAL A 144 -3.58 -11.61 11.54
C VAL A 144 -3.23 -10.70 10.36
N ALA A 145 -3.96 -10.79 9.24
CA ALA A 145 -3.68 -9.99 8.05
C ALA A 145 -4.06 -8.50 8.18
N ILE A 146 -5.15 -8.17 8.90
CA ILE A 146 -5.67 -6.79 9.00
C ILE A 146 -4.62 -5.78 9.51
N PRO A 147 -3.88 -6.03 10.61
CA PRO A 147 -2.82 -5.13 11.06
C PRO A 147 -1.75 -4.88 9.99
N SER A 148 -1.32 -5.92 9.28
CA SER A 148 -0.35 -5.80 8.18
C SER A 148 -0.89 -4.96 7.02
N LEU A 149 -2.17 -5.11 6.67
CA LEU A 149 -2.82 -4.31 5.63
C LEU A 149 -2.97 -2.83 6.03
N MET A 150 -3.20 -2.54 7.31
CA MET A 150 -3.21 -1.15 7.81
C MET A 150 -1.81 -0.53 7.75
N GLY A 151 -0.78 -1.29 8.12
CA GLY A 151 0.62 -0.88 7.95
C GLY A 151 0.97 -0.63 6.48
N LEU A 152 0.46 -1.48 5.56
CA LEU A 152 0.64 -1.29 4.12
C LEU A 152 0.02 0.02 3.63
N ALA A 153 -1.19 0.37 4.10
CA ALA A 153 -1.83 1.63 3.71
C ALA A 153 -0.97 2.86 4.05
N ILE A 154 -0.31 2.85 5.21
CA ILE A 154 0.62 3.91 5.64
C ILE A 154 1.86 3.93 4.74
N GLN A 155 2.41 2.75 4.42
CA GLN A 155 3.56 2.63 3.51
C GLN A 155 3.24 3.12 2.10
N ILE A 156 2.05 2.84 1.57
CA ILE A 156 1.62 3.31 0.25
C ILE A 156 1.48 4.83 0.24
N PHE A 157 0.94 5.44 1.31
CA PHE A 157 0.93 6.89 1.45
C PHE A 157 2.34 7.50 1.45
N GLN A 158 3.31 6.87 2.11
CA GLN A 158 4.70 7.33 2.04
C GLN A 158 5.31 7.10 0.64
N ALA A 159 4.95 6.00 -0.02
CA ALA A 159 5.44 5.65 -1.35
C ALA A 159 4.93 6.61 -2.45
N THR A 160 3.83 7.36 -2.23
CA THR A 160 3.39 8.39 -3.19
C THR A 160 4.45 9.45 -3.42
N SER A 161 5.33 9.71 -2.44
CA SER A 161 6.47 10.63 -2.59
C SER A 161 7.38 10.29 -3.77
N LEU A 162 7.43 9.01 -4.17
CA LEU A 162 8.22 8.55 -5.31
C LEU A 162 7.61 8.98 -6.65
N ALA A 163 6.30 9.28 -6.70
CA ALA A 163 5.59 9.63 -7.92
C ALA A 163 5.98 11.01 -8.48
N TYR A 164 6.58 11.88 -7.65
CA TYR A 164 7.24 13.11 -8.11
C TYR A 164 8.24 12.84 -9.25
N SER A 165 8.96 11.71 -9.20
CA SER A 165 9.95 11.34 -10.22
C SER A 165 9.38 11.13 -11.62
N ILE A 166 8.08 10.86 -11.71
CA ILE A 166 7.33 10.72 -12.96
C ILE A 166 6.33 11.85 -13.15
N THR A 167 6.62 13.03 -12.60
CA THR A 167 5.88 14.30 -12.78
C THR A 167 4.48 14.38 -12.14
N VAL A 168 4.14 13.45 -11.24
CA VAL A 168 2.92 13.60 -10.43
C VAL A 168 3.11 14.76 -9.45
N SER A 169 2.19 15.73 -9.47
CA SER A 169 2.26 16.96 -8.67
C SER A 169 1.82 16.77 -7.21
N GLU A 170 2.30 15.72 -6.56
CA GLU A 170 2.01 15.40 -5.15
C GLU A 170 2.87 16.21 -4.16
N LEU A 171 2.73 15.94 -2.85
CA LEU A 171 3.38 16.72 -1.79
C LEU A 171 4.89 16.91 -1.96
N THR A 172 5.64 15.85 -2.32
CA THR A 172 7.10 15.94 -2.54
C THR A 172 7.42 16.75 -3.79
N ALA A 173 6.60 16.65 -4.84
CA ALA A 173 6.73 17.48 -6.05
C ALA A 173 6.54 18.96 -5.76
N GLN A 174 5.57 19.33 -4.92
CA GLN A 174 5.38 20.72 -4.49
C GLN A 174 6.59 21.22 -3.71
N ALA A 175 7.10 20.42 -2.77
CA ALA A 175 8.30 20.77 -2.03
C ALA A 175 9.52 20.96 -2.94
N TYR A 176 9.69 20.10 -3.96
CA TYR A 176 10.77 20.24 -4.94
C TYR A 176 10.63 21.51 -5.78
N SER A 177 9.42 21.82 -6.26
CA SER A 177 9.14 23.02 -7.05
C SER A 177 9.40 24.33 -6.29
N ILE A 178 9.01 24.37 -5.01
CA ILE A 178 9.29 25.52 -4.14
C ILE A 178 10.79 25.57 -3.81
N SER A 179 11.42 24.44 -3.57
CA SER A 179 12.87 24.37 -3.30
C SER A 179 13.69 24.90 -4.46
N SER A 180 13.32 24.60 -5.71
CA SER A 180 14.08 25.01 -6.90
C SER A 180 13.97 26.51 -7.19
N SER A 181 12.86 27.15 -6.81
CA SER A 181 12.63 28.58 -7.00
C SER A 181 13.13 29.44 -5.83
N SER A 182 13.00 28.94 -4.59
CA SER A 182 13.39 29.66 -3.38
C SER A 182 14.81 29.37 -2.89
N PHE A 183 15.45 28.30 -3.39
CA PHE A 183 16.74 27.77 -2.91
C PHE A 183 16.76 27.39 -1.42
N ARG A 184 15.59 27.18 -0.79
CA ARG A 184 15.43 26.85 0.64
C ARG A 184 15.03 25.39 0.85
N ALA A 185 15.85 24.47 0.36
CA ALA A 185 15.57 23.03 0.34
C ALA A 185 15.27 22.45 1.73
N LEU A 186 16.18 22.67 2.70
CA LEU A 186 16.04 22.11 4.05
C LEU A 186 14.73 22.53 4.71
N GLU A 187 14.33 23.79 4.53
CA GLU A 187 13.13 24.34 5.16
C GLU A 187 11.85 23.76 4.57
N ILE A 188 11.76 23.65 3.24
CA ILE A 188 10.53 23.16 2.60
C ILE A 188 10.39 21.64 2.67
N PHE A 189 11.48 20.88 2.54
CA PHE A 189 11.45 19.43 2.76
C PHE A 189 11.23 19.09 4.24
N GLY A 190 11.70 19.94 5.16
CA GLY A 190 11.36 19.85 6.58
C GLY A 190 9.86 19.97 6.81
N LEU A 191 9.20 20.96 6.18
CA LEU A 191 7.74 21.10 6.24
C LEU A 191 7.03 19.89 5.60
N ALA A 192 7.50 19.39 4.47
CA ALA A 192 6.93 18.20 3.84
C ALA A 192 7.00 16.98 4.76
N GLY A 193 8.16 16.77 5.41
CA GLY A 193 8.35 15.72 6.40
C GLY A 193 7.40 15.85 7.60
N ILE A 194 7.19 17.07 8.10
CA ILE A 194 6.20 17.34 9.17
C ILE A 194 4.79 16.98 8.71
N ILE A 195 4.39 17.38 7.49
CA ILE A 195 3.06 17.07 6.94
C ILE A 195 2.88 15.54 6.80
N TYR A 196 3.86 14.83 6.24
CA TYR A 196 3.84 13.36 6.20
C TYR A 196 3.73 12.75 7.61
N ALA A 197 4.47 13.28 8.60
CA ALA A 197 4.44 12.78 9.98
C ALA A 197 3.09 13.02 10.68
N ILE A 198 2.45 14.18 10.45
CA ILE A 198 1.13 14.51 11.01
C ILE A 198 0.06 13.52 10.53
N ILE A 199 0.21 12.94 9.34
CA ILE A 199 -0.71 11.93 8.81
C ILE A 199 -0.31 10.51 9.27
N THR A 200 0.97 10.17 9.13
CA THR A 200 1.45 8.79 9.35
C THR A 200 1.49 8.40 10.83
N ILE A 201 1.85 9.30 11.74
CA ILE A 201 1.94 8.99 13.18
C ILE A 201 0.55 8.64 13.77
N PRO A 202 -0.52 9.45 13.59
CA PRO A 202 -1.85 9.08 14.04
C PRO A 202 -2.37 7.79 13.37
N ALA A 203 -2.13 7.63 12.07
CA ALA A 203 -2.53 6.41 11.36
C ALA A 203 -1.85 5.16 11.95
N THR A 204 -0.58 5.26 12.31
CA THR A 204 0.19 4.19 12.97
C THR A 204 -0.38 3.89 14.36
N TRP A 205 -0.74 4.91 15.13
CA TRP A 205 -1.37 4.71 16.44
C TRP A 205 -2.71 3.98 16.33
N VAL A 206 -3.53 4.32 15.31
CA VAL A 206 -4.78 3.62 15.01
C VAL A 206 -4.51 2.17 14.62
N ALA A 207 -3.54 1.91 13.74
CA ALA A 207 -3.14 0.55 13.35
C ALA A 207 -2.72 -0.31 14.55
N ASN A 208 -1.84 0.22 15.41
CA ASN A 208 -1.37 -0.46 16.62
C ASN A 208 -2.52 -0.72 17.62
N ARG A 209 -3.51 0.18 17.68
CA ARG A 209 -4.67 -0.01 18.56
C ARG A 209 -5.62 -1.08 18.03
N VAL A 210 -5.76 -1.21 16.72
CA VAL A 210 -6.50 -2.30 16.08
C VAL A 210 -5.77 -3.63 16.30
N GLU A 211 -4.46 -3.67 16.08
CA GLU A 211 -3.62 -4.85 16.31
C GLU A 211 -3.79 -5.40 17.73
N ARG A 212 -3.65 -4.54 18.76
CA ARG A 212 -3.86 -4.95 20.16
C ARG A 212 -5.25 -5.50 20.44
N ARG A 213 -6.30 -4.98 19.77
CA ARG A 213 -7.67 -5.49 19.96
C ARG A 213 -7.89 -6.85 19.29
N LEU A 214 -7.15 -7.12 18.22
CA LEU A 214 -7.25 -8.37 17.47
C LEU A 214 -6.41 -9.48 18.11
N SER A 215 -5.24 -9.17 18.69
CA SER A 215 -4.37 -10.14 19.36
C SER A 215 -4.86 -10.60 20.74
N LEU A 216 -5.62 -9.78 21.47
CA LEU A 216 -6.20 -10.13 22.77
C LEU A 216 -7.37 -11.16 22.71
N ARG A 217 -7.63 -11.77 21.54
CA ARG A 217 -8.72 -12.73 21.31
C ARG A 217 -8.22 -14.12 20.87
N GLU A 218 -6.95 -14.42 21.11
CA GLU A 218 -6.37 -15.78 21.11
C GLU A 218 -6.64 -16.46 22.45
#